data_AF-A0A255ZBC3-F1
#
_entry.id   AF-A0A255ZBC3-F1
#
_cell.length_a   1.000
_cell.length_b   1.000
_cell.length_c   1.000
_cell.angle_alpha   90.00
_cell.angle_beta   90.00
_cell.angle_gamma   90.00
#
_symmetry.space_group_name_H-M   'P 1'
#
loop_
_entity.id
_entity.type
_entity.pdbx_description
1 polymer ?
#
loop_
_entity_poly.entity_id
_entity_poly.type
_entity_poly.pdbx_seq_one_letter_code
_entity_poly.pdbx_strand_id
1 'polypeptide(L)'
;MYSIFCIGQKIEDYTKVTAYRIVDESTHRPCSVVDFIKNDEYGTVFTATSNDKTLIRNLLLLKTKSKKWKKLKHDCNIKGWMEYHDKIDNIFVFEGTSKNDTLFTSANNFSVIFPNKHIQYIVPNDEINKALSGDMKDFFMRDFRADIWSIFMDVHDSISTEKILYKGIQITNAIKIDNISKEGILIELDSLYIDDNVLYEKTYKSDGNIYSFNRDQKLESIKVYNPADFYLDGIVPGNPESKLDKYPNSITHQFPNGTKYEEIKNSYEYSVNIEGKKGRMIFQIRNKIIESITLTFN
;
A
#
# COMPACT_ATOMS: atom_id res chain seq x y z
N MET A 1 -33.98 21.23 43.12
CA MET A 1 -32.97 20.16 43.26
C MET A 1 -32.91 19.45 41.90
N TYR A 2 -31.93 19.81 41.04
CA TYR A 2 -31.82 19.26 39.69
C TYR A 2 -31.10 17.90 39.75
N SER A 3 -31.85 16.82 39.54
CA SER A 3 -31.26 15.50 39.33
C SER A 3 -30.84 15.38 37.87
N ILE A 4 -29.53 15.45 37.63
CA ILE A 4 -28.94 15.15 36.33
C ILE A 4 -28.88 13.63 36.21
N PHE A 5 -29.84 13.05 35.50
CA PHE A 5 -29.73 11.67 35.04
C PHE A 5 -28.62 11.60 33.98
N CYS A 6 -27.40 11.28 34.43
CA CYS A 6 -26.38 10.71 33.55
C CYS A 6 -26.88 9.34 33.10
N ILE A 7 -27.50 9.27 31.93
CA ILE A 7 -27.64 8.01 31.20
C ILE A 7 -26.23 7.66 30.74
N GLY A 8 -25.50 6.94 31.60
CA GLY A 8 -24.30 6.22 31.21
C GLY A 8 -24.72 5.16 30.21
N GLN A 9 -24.70 5.50 28.92
CA GLN A 9 -24.79 4.50 27.87
C GLN A 9 -23.64 3.52 28.07
N LYS A 10 -24.00 2.25 28.23
CA LYS A 10 -23.07 1.13 28.32
C LYS A 10 -22.31 1.10 27.01
N ILE A 11 -21.10 1.66 26.99
CA ILE A 11 -20.17 1.45 25.89
C ILE A 11 -19.87 -0.04 25.94
N GLU A 12 -20.35 -0.78 24.94
CA GLU A 12 -20.09 -2.22 24.83
C GLU A 12 -18.56 -2.46 24.80
N ASP A 13 -18.12 -3.65 25.23
CA ASP A 13 -16.71 -4.02 25.32
C ASP A 13 -16.12 -4.27 23.93
N TYR A 14 -15.95 -3.20 23.16
CA TYR A 14 -15.20 -3.21 21.91
C TYR A 14 -13.70 -3.26 22.22
N THR A 15 -13.01 -4.24 21.65
CA THR A 15 -11.59 -4.52 21.93
C THR A 15 -10.67 -4.02 20.83
N LYS A 16 -11.21 -3.81 19.63
CA LYS A 16 -10.46 -3.44 18.43
C LYS A 16 -11.30 -2.57 17.51
N VAL A 17 -10.64 -1.67 16.79
CA VAL A 17 -11.20 -0.96 15.64
C VAL A 17 -10.30 -1.17 14.43
N THR A 18 -10.90 -1.54 13.31
CA THR A 18 -10.25 -1.65 12.01
C THR A 18 -10.82 -0.58 11.09
N ALA A 19 -10.00 0.36 10.64
CA ALA A 19 -10.37 1.32 9.62
C ALA A 19 -10.03 0.76 8.23
N TYR A 20 -10.88 1.07 7.26
CA TYR A 20 -10.66 0.83 5.84
C TYR A 20 -10.82 2.16 5.12
N ARG A 21 -9.94 2.45 4.16
CA ARG A 21 -9.91 3.67 3.36
C ARG A 21 -9.70 3.33 1.91
N ILE A 22 -10.59 3.79 1.04
CA ILE A 22 -10.37 3.74 -0.41
C ILE A 22 -9.44 4.88 -0.84
N VAL A 23 -8.49 4.58 -1.72
CA VAL A 23 -7.53 5.55 -2.29
C VAL A 23 -7.76 5.74 -3.80
N ASP A 24 -8.58 4.91 -4.44
CA ASP A 24 -8.97 5.07 -5.84
C ASP A 24 -9.76 6.38 -6.09
N GLU A 25 -9.43 7.05 -7.19
CA GLU A 25 -10.02 8.32 -7.60
C GLU A 25 -10.91 8.22 -8.83
N SER A 26 -11.06 7.02 -9.39
CA SER A 26 -11.91 6.82 -10.54
C SER A 26 -13.30 7.43 -10.28
N THR A 27 -13.74 8.27 -11.22
CA THR A 27 -15.09 8.85 -11.22
C THR A 27 -16.12 7.74 -11.34
N HIS A 28 -15.76 6.70 -12.10
CA HIS A 28 -16.43 5.41 -12.19
C HIS A 28 -15.91 4.54 -11.06
N ARG A 29 -16.58 4.52 -9.89
CA ARG A 29 -16.28 3.53 -8.85
C ARG A 29 -17.49 3.18 -8.00
N PRO A 30 -17.48 2.03 -7.31
CA PRO A 30 -18.50 1.70 -6.34
C PRO A 30 -18.69 2.80 -5.30
N CYS A 31 -19.93 2.96 -4.84
CA CYS A 31 -20.29 4.06 -3.97
C CYS A 31 -19.70 3.92 -2.55
N SER A 32 -19.41 2.69 -2.12
CA SER A 32 -18.97 2.38 -0.77
C SER A 32 -17.71 1.52 -0.75
N VAL A 33 -16.85 1.78 0.23
CA VAL A 33 -15.73 0.91 0.63
C VAL A 33 -16.15 -0.55 0.85
N VAL A 34 -17.39 -0.79 1.27
CA VAL A 34 -17.92 -2.15 1.42
C VAL A 34 -18.03 -2.88 0.08
N ASP A 35 -18.37 -2.18 -0.99
CA ASP A 35 -18.53 -2.78 -2.32
C ASP A 35 -17.16 -3.07 -2.94
N PHE A 36 -16.17 -2.21 -2.74
CA PHE A 36 -14.78 -2.48 -3.10
C PHE A 36 -14.23 -3.73 -2.43
N ILE A 37 -14.47 -3.88 -1.11
CA ILE A 37 -14.04 -5.05 -0.35
C ILE A 37 -14.71 -6.33 -0.89
N LYS A 38 -15.97 -6.26 -1.34
CA LYS A 38 -16.70 -7.42 -1.86
C LYS A 38 -16.31 -7.81 -3.29
N ASN A 39 -15.88 -6.85 -4.09
CA ASN A 39 -15.51 -7.08 -5.49
C ASN A 39 -14.05 -7.53 -5.65
N ASP A 40 -13.32 -7.77 -4.54
CA ASP A 40 -11.92 -8.22 -4.54
C ASP A 40 -10.97 -7.32 -5.37
N GLU A 41 -11.27 -6.01 -5.44
CA GLU A 41 -10.35 -5.00 -5.99
C GLU A 41 -9.23 -4.72 -4.98
N TYR A 42 -8.43 -5.74 -4.67
CA TYR A 42 -7.26 -5.66 -3.82
C TYR A 42 -6.23 -4.72 -4.47
N GLY A 43 -5.81 -3.67 -3.73
CA GLY A 43 -4.84 -2.67 -4.20
C GLY A 43 -5.35 -1.22 -4.14
N THR A 44 -6.64 -1.00 -3.91
CA THR A 44 -7.24 0.34 -3.79
C THR A 44 -7.78 0.65 -2.38
N VAL A 45 -7.86 -0.37 -1.51
CA VAL A 45 -8.32 -0.24 -0.12
C VAL A 45 -7.18 -0.54 0.84
N PHE A 46 -6.90 0.41 1.71
CA PHE A 46 -5.91 0.27 2.77
C PHE A 46 -6.60 0.16 4.12
N THR A 47 -5.91 -0.46 5.08
CA THR A 47 -6.44 -0.73 6.41
C THR A 47 -5.49 -0.32 7.51
N ALA A 48 -6.04 0.02 8.68
CA ALA A 48 -5.30 0.23 9.91
C ALA A 48 -6.10 -0.29 11.10
N THR A 49 -5.42 -0.84 12.09
CA THR A 49 -6.01 -1.49 13.25
C THR A 49 -5.53 -0.80 14.53
N SER A 50 -6.44 -0.63 15.50
CA SER A 50 -6.08 -0.14 16.83
C SER A 50 -6.86 -0.86 17.92
N ASN A 51 -6.17 -1.13 19.02
CA ASN A 51 -6.76 -1.64 20.27
C ASN A 51 -6.86 -0.54 21.34
N ASP A 52 -6.65 0.73 20.98
CA ASP A 52 -6.74 1.87 21.89
C ASP A 52 -8.21 2.09 22.30
N LYS A 53 -8.53 1.72 23.55
CA LYS A 53 -9.87 1.88 24.13
C LYS A 53 -10.34 3.33 24.15
N THR A 54 -9.43 4.30 24.27
CA THR A 54 -9.76 5.73 24.25
C THR A 54 -10.21 6.16 22.87
N LEU A 55 -9.46 5.77 21.84
CA LEU A 55 -9.82 5.98 20.43
C LEU A 55 -11.19 5.37 20.10
N ILE A 56 -11.37 4.09 20.43
CA ILE A 56 -12.62 3.35 20.20
C ILE A 56 -13.80 4.08 20.84
N ARG A 57 -13.68 4.42 22.13
CA ARG A 57 -14.70 5.17 22.87
C ARG A 57 -15.01 6.51 22.23
N ASN A 58 -13.98 7.28 21.85
CA ASN A 58 -14.16 8.60 21.27
C ASN A 58 -14.91 8.54 19.93
N LEU A 59 -14.55 7.60 19.05
CA LEU A 59 -15.22 7.41 17.77
C LEU A 59 -16.69 6.99 17.93
N LEU A 60 -17.00 6.08 18.87
CA LEU A 60 -18.37 5.67 19.17
C LEU A 60 -19.22 6.82 19.74
N LEU A 61 -18.63 7.65 20.61
CA LEU A 61 -19.28 8.86 21.12
C LEU A 61 -19.56 9.86 19.99
N LEU A 62 -18.61 10.07 19.08
CA LEU A 62 -18.80 10.92 17.90
C LEU A 62 -19.91 10.40 17.00
N LYS A 63 -19.96 9.09 16.72
CA LYS A 63 -21.06 8.47 15.98
C LYS A 63 -22.42 8.78 16.61
N THR A 64 -22.52 8.72 17.93
CA THR A 64 -23.76 9.02 18.64
C THR A 64 -24.10 10.51 18.61
N LYS A 65 -23.11 11.38 18.85
CA LYS A 65 -23.23 12.84 18.82
C LYS A 65 -23.59 13.35 17.42
N SER A 66 -23.14 12.67 16.37
CA SER A 66 -23.31 13.08 14.97
C SER A 66 -24.75 13.34 14.57
N LYS A 67 -25.71 12.62 15.18
CA LYS A 67 -27.15 12.77 14.93
C LYS A 67 -27.69 14.18 15.25
N LYS A 68 -26.92 15.00 15.98
CA LYS A 68 -27.24 16.39 16.33
C LYS A 68 -26.51 17.42 15.44
N TRP A 69 -25.60 17.00 14.56
CA TRP A 69 -24.88 17.90 13.66
C TRP A 69 -25.72 18.28 12.44
N LYS A 70 -25.17 19.17 11.61
CA LYS A 70 -25.81 19.59 10.35
C LYS A 70 -26.06 18.38 9.46
N LYS A 71 -27.33 18.08 9.24
CA LYS A 71 -27.82 16.95 8.44
C LYS A 71 -27.97 17.35 6.99
N LEU A 72 -27.50 16.50 6.08
CA LEU A 72 -27.70 16.60 4.63
C LEU A 72 -28.21 15.26 4.07
N LYS A 73 -28.80 15.31 2.87
CA LYS A 73 -29.07 14.10 2.08
C LYS A 73 -27.73 13.47 1.68
N HIS A 74 -27.70 12.14 1.66
CA HIS A 74 -26.58 11.36 1.13
C HIS A 74 -27.17 10.28 0.21
N ASP A 75 -26.97 10.42 -1.09
CA ASP A 75 -27.57 9.54 -2.08
C ASP A 75 -26.52 8.62 -2.73
N CYS A 76 -26.50 7.39 -2.22
CA CYS A 76 -25.58 6.32 -2.59
C CYS A 76 -26.36 5.11 -3.15
N ASN A 77 -27.44 5.37 -3.90
CA ASN A 77 -28.43 4.35 -4.29
C ASN A 77 -28.39 3.87 -5.74
N ILE A 78 -27.37 4.23 -6.52
CA ILE A 78 -27.30 3.78 -7.91
C ILE A 78 -26.35 2.60 -8.01
N LYS A 79 -26.90 1.42 -8.33
CA LYS A 79 -26.12 0.28 -8.83
C LYS A 79 -25.49 0.69 -10.15
N GLY A 80 -24.19 0.99 -10.16
CA GLY A 80 -23.46 1.34 -11.37
C GLY A 80 -22.30 2.28 -11.12
N TRP A 81 -21.39 2.30 -12.09
CA TRP A 81 -20.17 3.10 -12.12
C TRP A 81 -20.48 4.50 -12.69
N MET A 82 -21.14 5.39 -11.95
CA MET A 82 -21.51 6.74 -12.47
C MET A 82 -20.83 7.90 -11.71
N GLU A 83 -20.48 8.93 -12.47
CA GLU A 83 -19.42 9.92 -12.20
C GLU A 83 -19.67 10.97 -11.09
N TYR A 84 -20.85 11.05 -10.47
CA TYR A 84 -21.22 12.25 -9.65
C TYR A 84 -22.07 11.97 -8.39
N HIS A 85 -21.92 10.81 -7.74
CA HIS A 85 -22.69 10.49 -6.53
C HIS A 85 -21.91 10.71 -5.24
N ASP A 86 -22.64 10.88 -4.12
CA ASP A 86 -22.04 10.94 -2.79
C ASP A 86 -21.33 9.60 -2.50
N LYS A 87 -20.14 9.64 -1.89
CA LYS A 87 -19.29 8.47 -1.68
C LYS A 87 -19.10 8.14 -0.19
N ILE A 88 -18.84 6.87 0.10
CA ILE A 88 -18.48 6.36 1.42
C ILE A 88 -17.07 5.79 1.36
N ASP A 89 -16.09 6.68 1.53
CA ASP A 89 -14.67 6.37 1.31
C ASP A 89 -14.04 5.59 2.45
N ASN A 90 -14.56 5.73 3.67
CA ASN A 90 -14.02 5.06 4.83
C ASN A 90 -15.08 4.37 5.70
N ILE A 91 -14.65 3.32 6.37
CA ILE A 91 -15.41 2.64 7.41
C ILE A 91 -14.49 2.32 8.58
N PHE A 92 -14.96 2.59 9.79
CA PHE A 92 -14.38 2.07 11.03
C PHE A 92 -15.26 0.93 11.51
N VAL A 93 -14.70 -0.27 11.60
CA VAL A 93 -15.36 -1.47 12.11
C VAL A 93 -14.91 -1.68 13.55
N PHE A 94 -15.84 -1.53 14.49
CA PHE A 94 -15.63 -1.80 15.91
C PHE A 94 -15.97 -3.25 16.19
N GLU A 95 -14.99 -4.02 16.66
CA GLU A 95 -15.14 -5.43 16.98
C GLU A 95 -15.30 -5.60 18.50
N GLY A 96 -16.45 -6.15 18.89
CA GLY A 96 -16.81 -6.41 20.28
C GLY A 96 -17.14 -7.88 20.49
N THR A 97 -17.18 -8.32 21.75
CA THR A 97 -17.33 -9.75 22.10
C THR A 97 -18.68 -10.33 21.65
N SER A 98 -19.72 -9.51 21.54
CA SER A 98 -21.09 -9.94 21.22
C SER A 98 -21.65 -9.35 19.92
N LYS A 99 -21.09 -8.23 19.45
CA LYS A 99 -21.59 -7.50 18.29
C LYS A 99 -20.50 -6.62 17.69
N ASN A 100 -20.55 -6.48 16.37
CA ASN A 100 -19.77 -5.49 15.63
C ASN A 100 -20.62 -4.25 15.36
N ASP A 101 -19.99 -3.08 15.43
CA ASP A 101 -20.60 -1.82 15.02
C ASP A 101 -19.73 -1.12 13.97
N THR A 102 -20.32 -0.20 13.21
CA THR A 102 -19.62 0.48 12.12
C THR A 102 -19.85 1.97 12.09
N LEU A 103 -18.80 2.75 11.84
CA LEU A 103 -18.88 4.17 11.55
C LEU A 103 -18.45 4.40 10.11
N PHE A 104 -19.37 4.85 9.26
CA PHE A 104 -19.08 5.21 7.88
C PHE A 104 -18.76 6.70 7.79
N THR A 105 -17.74 7.04 7.02
CA THR A 105 -17.37 8.44 6.77
C THR A 105 -17.07 8.70 5.29
N SER A 106 -17.20 9.95 4.89
CA SER A 106 -16.71 10.43 3.59
C SER A 106 -15.20 10.64 3.61
N ALA A 107 -14.62 10.93 2.45
CA ALA A 107 -13.23 11.34 2.28
C ALA A 107 -12.80 12.36 3.34
N ASN A 108 -11.57 12.20 3.84
CA ASN A 108 -10.98 13.03 4.89
C ASN A 108 -11.81 13.09 6.19
N ASN A 109 -12.71 12.13 6.40
CA ASN A 109 -13.61 12.09 7.55
C ASN A 109 -14.50 13.34 7.72
N PHE A 110 -14.92 13.97 6.61
CA PHE A 110 -15.67 15.22 6.64
C PHE A 110 -17.13 15.07 7.08
N SER A 111 -17.71 13.87 6.94
CA SER A 111 -19.08 13.59 7.35
C SER A 111 -19.22 12.19 7.94
N VAL A 112 -20.18 12.02 8.86
CA VAL A 112 -20.65 10.72 9.33
C VAL A 112 -21.86 10.30 8.52
N ILE A 113 -21.79 9.11 7.93
CA ILE A 113 -22.79 8.62 6.99
C ILE A 113 -23.62 7.52 7.66
N PHE A 114 -24.93 7.57 7.48
CA PHE A 114 -25.86 6.49 7.85
C PHE A 114 -26.47 5.94 6.57
N PRO A 115 -25.85 4.92 5.93
CA PRO A 115 -26.19 4.49 4.58
C PRO A 115 -27.66 4.07 4.45
N ASN A 116 -28.15 3.26 5.40
CA ASN A 116 -29.53 2.77 5.45
C ASN A 116 -30.59 3.87 5.61
N LYS A 117 -30.17 5.10 5.91
CA LYS A 117 -31.05 6.26 6.08
C LYS A 117 -30.87 7.31 4.98
N HIS A 118 -29.91 7.13 4.06
CA HIS A 118 -29.57 8.09 3.00
C HIS A 118 -29.30 9.50 3.53
N ILE A 119 -28.58 9.58 4.66
CA ILE A 119 -28.24 10.84 5.32
C ILE A 119 -26.77 10.85 5.71
N GLN A 120 -26.21 12.06 5.69
CA GLN A 120 -24.91 12.35 6.26
C GLN A 120 -24.99 13.53 7.23
N TYR A 121 -24.08 13.54 8.19
CA TYR A 121 -23.94 14.59 9.19
C TYR A 121 -22.56 15.20 9.07
N ILE A 122 -22.48 16.50 8.78
CA ILE A 122 -21.20 17.19 8.59
C ILE A 122 -20.45 17.28 9.91
N VAL A 123 -19.19 16.85 9.92
CA VAL A 123 -18.32 16.84 11.08
C VAL A 123 -17.92 18.28 11.41
N PRO A 124 -18.30 18.83 12.58
CA PRO A 124 -17.87 20.15 12.98
C PRO A 124 -16.41 20.12 13.42
N ASN A 125 -15.67 21.19 13.11
CA ASN A 125 -14.32 21.45 13.65
C ASN A 125 -13.36 20.25 13.57
N ASP A 126 -13.51 19.40 12.55
CA ASP A 126 -12.65 18.25 12.33
C ASP A 126 -12.62 17.23 13.49
N GLU A 127 -13.74 17.10 14.23
CA GLU A 127 -13.83 16.29 15.44
C GLU A 127 -13.42 14.82 15.25
N ILE A 128 -13.64 14.21 14.09
CA ILE A 128 -13.21 12.82 13.82
C ILE A 128 -11.70 12.73 13.76
N ASN A 129 -11.04 13.54 12.92
CA ASN A 129 -9.58 13.49 12.77
C ASN A 129 -8.86 13.86 14.08
N LYS A 130 -9.44 14.76 14.89
CA LYS A 130 -8.94 15.07 16.24
C LYS A 130 -9.05 13.92 17.24
N ALA A 131 -9.98 13.00 17.03
CA ALA A 131 -10.13 11.82 17.88
C ALA A 131 -9.16 10.70 17.52
N LEU A 132 -8.56 10.73 16.32
CA LEU A 132 -7.59 9.74 15.87
C LEU A 132 -6.27 9.85 16.66
N SER A 133 -5.68 8.69 16.99
CA SER A 133 -4.43 8.57 17.72
C SER A 133 -3.54 7.47 17.12
N GLY A 134 -2.22 7.55 17.38
CA GLY A 134 -1.23 6.55 16.99
C GLY A 134 -1.25 6.22 15.48
N ASP A 135 -1.05 4.94 15.17
CA ASP A 135 -1.05 4.42 13.79
C ASP A 135 -2.32 4.80 13.02
N MET A 136 -3.48 4.88 13.68
CA MET A 136 -4.73 5.27 13.04
C MET A 136 -4.69 6.73 12.56
N LYS A 137 -4.09 7.63 13.35
CA LYS A 137 -3.92 9.03 12.95
C LYS A 137 -2.98 9.12 11.75
N ASP A 138 -1.84 8.45 11.83
CA ASP A 138 -0.82 8.49 10.77
C ASP A 138 -1.36 7.88 9.47
N PHE A 139 -2.16 6.81 9.57
CA PHE A 139 -2.88 6.19 8.45
C PHE A 139 -3.79 7.17 7.70
N PHE A 140 -4.59 7.96 8.41
CA PHE A 140 -5.48 8.94 7.77
C PHE A 140 -4.74 10.20 7.31
N MET A 141 -3.56 10.51 7.88
CA MET A 141 -2.70 11.60 7.43
C MET A 141 -1.83 11.22 6.22
N ARG A 142 -1.59 9.93 5.98
CA ARG A 142 -0.76 9.46 4.87
C ARG A 142 -1.43 9.72 3.52
N ASP A 143 -0.62 10.19 2.58
CA ASP A 143 -1.02 10.38 1.19
C ASP A 143 -0.72 9.12 0.37
N PHE A 144 -1.56 8.10 0.55
CA PHE A 144 -1.46 6.86 -0.24
C PHE A 144 -1.62 7.09 -1.74
N ARG A 145 -2.24 8.20 -2.16
CA ARG A 145 -2.36 8.53 -3.57
C ARG A 145 -0.98 8.89 -4.10
N ALA A 146 -0.26 9.79 -3.45
CA ALA A 146 1.10 10.15 -3.85
C ALA A 146 2.00 8.90 -3.91
N ASP A 147 1.89 8.00 -2.92
CA ASP A 147 2.65 6.75 -2.86
C ASP A 147 2.34 5.78 -4.02
N ILE A 148 1.08 5.67 -4.46
CA ILE A 148 0.71 4.83 -5.62
C ILE A 148 1.17 5.50 -6.92
N TRP A 149 0.96 6.82 -7.03
CA TRP A 149 1.32 7.57 -8.23
C TRP A 149 2.83 7.64 -8.43
N SER A 150 3.62 7.47 -7.37
CA SER A 150 5.08 7.49 -7.45
C SER A 150 5.66 6.37 -8.32
N ILE A 151 4.93 5.27 -8.54
CA ILE A 151 5.32 4.21 -9.49
C ILE A 151 5.43 4.75 -10.93
N PHE A 152 4.53 5.68 -11.26
CA PHE A 152 4.41 6.28 -12.59
C PHE A 152 5.26 7.54 -12.75
N MET A 153 5.79 8.08 -11.65
CA MET A 153 6.65 9.25 -11.70
C MET A 153 8.04 8.87 -12.21
N ASP A 154 8.61 9.74 -13.03
CA ASP A 154 10.01 9.62 -13.44
C ASP A 154 10.88 9.90 -12.20
N VAL A 155 11.56 8.85 -11.71
CA VAL A 155 12.57 9.01 -10.66
C VAL A 155 13.79 9.72 -11.25
N HIS A 156 14.17 10.86 -10.69
CA HIS A 156 15.31 11.63 -11.21
C HIS A 156 16.67 11.06 -10.83
N ASP A 157 16.75 10.31 -9.73
CA ASP A 157 18.01 9.68 -9.32
C ASP A 157 18.38 8.55 -10.28
N SER A 158 19.67 8.51 -10.65
CA SER A 158 20.20 7.50 -11.52
C SER A 158 21.51 6.91 -11.03
N ILE A 159 21.68 5.61 -11.27
CA ILE A 159 22.94 4.88 -11.09
C ILE A 159 23.60 4.64 -12.45
N SER A 160 24.91 4.87 -12.54
CA SER A 160 25.67 4.52 -13.74
C SER A 160 25.69 3.00 -13.94
N THR A 161 25.58 2.56 -15.19
CA THR A 161 25.62 1.12 -15.52
C THR A 161 26.92 0.44 -15.11
N GLU A 162 28.03 1.18 -15.03
CA GLU A 162 29.34 0.66 -14.59
C GLU A 162 29.36 0.25 -13.11
N LYS A 163 28.40 0.75 -12.33
CA LYS A 163 28.24 0.44 -10.92
C LYS A 163 27.30 -0.73 -10.65
N ILE A 164 26.91 -1.46 -11.69
CA ILE A 164 26.04 -2.64 -11.63
C ILE A 164 26.76 -3.81 -12.29
N LEU A 165 27.45 -4.61 -11.47
CA LEU A 165 28.29 -5.71 -11.93
C LEU A 165 27.83 -7.03 -11.32
N TYR A 166 27.94 -8.10 -12.09
CA TYR A 166 27.84 -9.49 -11.66
C TYR A 166 29.15 -10.19 -11.99
N LYS A 167 29.84 -10.71 -10.96
CA LYS A 167 31.18 -11.30 -11.05
C LYS A 167 32.19 -10.42 -11.82
N GLY A 168 32.10 -9.11 -11.62
CA GLY A 168 32.94 -8.12 -12.28
C GLY A 168 32.54 -7.75 -13.72
N ILE A 169 31.48 -8.36 -14.27
CA ILE A 169 30.97 -8.08 -15.61
C ILE A 169 29.73 -7.19 -15.50
N GLN A 170 29.64 -6.18 -16.36
CA GLN A 170 28.47 -5.32 -16.43
C GLN A 170 27.21 -6.11 -16.80
N ILE A 171 26.18 -5.98 -15.98
CA ILE A 171 24.92 -6.69 -16.19
C ILE A 171 23.99 -5.89 -17.12
N THR A 172 23.39 -6.56 -18.09
CA THR A 172 22.50 -5.95 -19.10
C THR A 172 21.40 -6.92 -19.54
N ASN A 173 20.33 -6.40 -20.15
CA ASN A 173 19.27 -7.19 -20.77
C ASN A 173 19.74 -8.12 -21.90
N ALA A 174 20.95 -7.93 -22.43
CA ALA A 174 21.51 -8.77 -23.49
C ALA A 174 21.97 -10.14 -22.98
N ILE A 175 22.05 -10.31 -21.65
CA ILE A 175 22.41 -11.59 -21.03
C ILE A 175 21.30 -12.61 -21.30
N LYS A 176 21.69 -13.74 -21.88
CA LYS A 176 20.80 -14.87 -22.09
C LYS A 176 20.89 -15.86 -20.94
N ILE A 177 19.84 -16.65 -20.76
CA ILE A 177 19.80 -17.73 -19.76
C ILE A 177 21.02 -18.66 -19.83
N ASP A 178 21.49 -18.97 -21.04
CA ASP A 178 22.66 -19.83 -21.28
C ASP A 178 23.97 -19.28 -20.69
N ASN A 179 24.05 -17.98 -20.47
CA ASN A 179 25.23 -17.38 -19.86
C ASN A 179 25.21 -17.61 -18.34
N ILE A 180 24.05 -17.54 -17.70
CA ILE A 180 23.90 -17.77 -16.27
C ILE A 180 23.96 -19.27 -15.95
N SER A 181 23.35 -20.12 -16.78
CA SER A 181 23.36 -21.58 -16.58
C SER A 181 24.75 -22.21 -16.69
N LYS A 182 25.68 -21.57 -17.40
CA LYS A 182 27.09 -22.00 -17.44
C LYS A 182 27.82 -21.79 -16.12
N GLU A 183 27.34 -20.86 -15.31
CA GLU A 183 28.01 -20.46 -14.07
C GLU A 183 27.43 -21.11 -12.82
N GLY A 184 26.25 -21.73 -12.91
CA GLY A 184 25.58 -22.33 -11.76
C GLY A 184 24.36 -23.18 -12.15
N ILE A 185 23.80 -23.88 -11.16
CA ILE A 185 22.58 -24.65 -11.34
C ILE A 185 21.38 -23.70 -11.30
N LEU A 186 20.58 -23.70 -12.37
CA LEU A 186 19.29 -23.02 -12.42
C LEU A 186 18.18 -23.97 -11.98
N ILE A 187 17.41 -23.58 -10.98
CA ILE A 187 16.20 -24.29 -10.55
C ILE A 187 15.01 -23.49 -11.05
N GLU A 188 14.21 -24.04 -11.96
CA GLU A 188 12.97 -23.39 -12.41
C GLU A 188 12.02 -23.26 -11.22
N LEU A 189 11.54 -22.04 -10.97
CA LEU A 189 10.56 -21.74 -9.94
C LEU A 189 9.16 -21.66 -10.52
N ASP A 190 9.02 -20.96 -11.65
CA ASP A 190 7.74 -20.68 -12.28
C ASP A 190 7.91 -20.37 -13.77
N SER A 191 6.82 -20.53 -14.52
CA SER A 191 6.71 -20.18 -15.94
C SER A 191 5.35 -19.52 -16.19
N LEU A 192 5.37 -18.27 -16.63
CA LEU A 192 4.17 -17.50 -16.96
C LEU A 192 3.87 -17.61 -18.46
N TYR A 193 2.62 -17.87 -18.79
CA TYR A 193 2.13 -17.99 -20.17
C TYR A 193 1.02 -16.96 -20.41
N ILE A 194 1.04 -16.25 -21.55
CA ILE A 194 -0.04 -15.32 -21.93
C ILE A 194 -1.30 -16.10 -22.34
N ASP A 195 -1.10 -17.22 -23.03
CA ASP A 195 -2.11 -18.20 -23.43
C ASP A 195 -1.47 -19.59 -23.35
N ASP A 196 -2.25 -20.68 -23.44
CA ASP A 196 -1.83 -22.08 -23.25
C ASP A 196 -0.53 -22.49 -23.98
N ASN A 197 -0.09 -21.76 -25.00
CA ASN A 197 1.09 -22.07 -25.80
C ASN A 197 2.14 -20.93 -25.91
N VAL A 198 1.91 -19.76 -25.32
CA VAL A 198 2.82 -18.61 -25.46
C VAL A 198 3.49 -18.31 -24.13
N LEU A 199 4.70 -18.85 -23.97
CA LEU A 199 5.56 -18.52 -22.84
C LEU A 199 5.88 -17.02 -22.85
N TYR A 200 5.61 -16.36 -21.74
CA TYR A 200 5.89 -14.95 -21.53
C TYR A 200 7.18 -14.75 -20.75
N GLU A 201 7.30 -15.44 -19.61
CA GLU A 201 8.39 -15.28 -18.66
C GLU A 201 8.73 -16.62 -18.01
N LYS A 202 10.02 -16.84 -17.74
CA LYS A 202 10.48 -17.93 -16.88
C LYS A 202 11.28 -17.40 -15.72
N THR A 203 10.99 -17.92 -14.54
CA THR A 203 11.65 -17.54 -13.30
C THR A 203 12.51 -18.68 -12.80
N TYR A 204 13.76 -18.39 -12.48
CA TYR A 204 14.73 -19.35 -11.98
C TYR A 204 15.34 -18.89 -10.66
N LYS A 205 15.72 -19.85 -9.82
CA LYS A 205 16.56 -19.62 -8.65
C LYS A 205 17.99 -20.09 -8.92
N SER A 206 18.96 -19.28 -8.55
CA SER A 206 20.38 -19.65 -8.55
C SER A 206 21.15 -18.83 -7.53
N ASP A 207 22.05 -19.47 -6.78
CA ASP A 207 22.91 -18.84 -5.76
C ASP A 207 22.16 -17.98 -4.70
N GLY A 208 20.91 -18.35 -4.43
CA GLY A 208 20.03 -17.62 -3.51
C GLY A 208 19.30 -16.42 -4.12
N ASN A 209 19.54 -16.11 -5.39
CA ASN A 209 18.89 -15.04 -6.15
C ASN A 209 17.81 -15.58 -7.09
N ILE A 210 16.90 -14.72 -7.53
CA ILE A 210 15.83 -15.05 -8.47
C ILE A 210 16.07 -14.28 -9.77
N TYR A 211 15.97 -14.97 -10.90
CA TYR A 211 16.20 -14.43 -12.24
C TYR A 211 14.95 -14.64 -13.09
N SER A 212 14.49 -13.57 -13.72
CA SER A 212 13.41 -13.61 -14.71
C SER A 212 13.96 -13.43 -16.10
N PHE A 213 13.54 -14.30 -17.01
CA PHE A 213 13.84 -14.20 -18.43
C PHE A 213 12.56 -14.11 -19.23
N ASN A 214 12.54 -13.21 -20.21
CA ASN A 214 11.42 -13.10 -21.13
C ASN A 214 11.38 -14.28 -22.12
N ARG A 215 10.36 -14.28 -22.99
CA ARG A 215 10.18 -15.29 -24.05
C ARG A 215 11.39 -15.51 -24.96
N ASP A 216 12.23 -14.49 -25.17
CA ASP A 216 13.45 -14.57 -25.99
C ASP A 216 14.65 -15.09 -25.19
N GLN A 217 14.40 -15.56 -23.96
CA GLN A 217 15.38 -15.99 -22.96
C GLN A 217 16.40 -14.90 -22.60
N LYS A 218 16.02 -13.64 -22.77
CA LYS A 218 16.80 -12.48 -22.34
C LYS A 218 16.43 -12.11 -20.92
N LEU A 219 17.44 -11.73 -20.16
CA LEU A 219 17.29 -11.32 -18.78
C LEU A 219 16.40 -10.08 -18.68
N GLU A 220 15.30 -10.19 -17.94
CA GLU A 220 14.33 -9.13 -17.70
C GLU A 220 14.49 -8.54 -16.31
N SER A 221 14.65 -9.39 -15.30
CA SER A 221 14.89 -8.93 -13.93
C SER A 221 15.73 -9.90 -13.11
N ILE A 222 16.31 -9.37 -12.03
CA ILE A 222 17.00 -10.16 -11.00
C ILE A 222 16.63 -9.62 -9.63
N LYS A 223 16.10 -10.48 -8.77
CA LYS A 223 15.95 -10.19 -7.35
C LYS A 223 17.14 -10.77 -6.57
N VAL A 224 17.98 -9.86 -6.07
CA VAL A 224 19.20 -10.14 -5.34
C VAL A 224 18.90 -10.22 -3.83
N TYR A 225 19.08 -11.41 -3.27
CA TYR A 225 19.08 -11.67 -1.83
C TYR A 225 20.49 -11.94 -1.30
N ASN A 226 21.32 -12.56 -2.14
CA ASN A 226 22.71 -12.88 -1.84
C ASN A 226 23.63 -12.01 -2.72
N PRO A 227 24.30 -11.00 -2.13
CA PRO A 227 25.12 -10.04 -2.87
C PRO A 227 26.53 -10.55 -3.20
N ALA A 228 26.90 -11.79 -2.86
CA ALA A 228 28.29 -12.27 -2.95
C ALA A 228 28.95 -12.01 -4.32
N ASP A 229 28.18 -12.15 -5.39
CA ASP A 229 28.63 -11.95 -6.76
C ASP A 229 28.25 -10.59 -7.35
N PHE A 230 27.55 -9.74 -6.60
CA PHE A 230 26.97 -8.51 -7.10
C PHE A 230 27.66 -7.27 -6.52
N TYR A 231 27.96 -6.32 -7.40
CA TYR A 231 28.30 -4.95 -7.02
C TYR A 231 27.20 -4.02 -7.50
N LEU A 232 26.47 -3.41 -6.55
CA LEU A 232 25.29 -2.56 -6.81
C LEU A 232 25.53 -1.16 -6.19
N ASP A 233 26.52 -0.46 -6.72
CA ASP A 233 27.04 0.82 -6.19
C ASP A 233 27.32 0.80 -4.69
N GLY A 234 27.94 -0.30 -4.23
CA GLY A 234 28.30 -0.52 -2.84
C GLY A 234 27.12 -0.69 -1.88
N ILE A 235 25.90 -0.90 -2.39
CA ILE A 235 24.73 -1.26 -1.59
C ILE A 235 24.48 -2.76 -1.71
N VAL A 236 24.16 -3.40 -0.59
CA VAL A 236 23.86 -4.83 -0.54
C VAL A 236 22.68 -5.11 0.38
N PRO A 237 21.92 -6.21 0.19
CA PRO A 237 20.96 -6.69 1.17
C PRO A 237 21.60 -6.80 2.57
N GLY A 238 20.83 -6.43 3.59
CA GLY A 238 21.27 -6.31 4.98
C GLY A 238 21.82 -4.93 5.36
N ASN A 239 22.09 -4.04 4.39
CA ASN A 239 22.48 -2.66 4.69
C ASN A 239 21.31 -1.85 5.31
N PRO A 240 21.61 -0.84 6.16
CA PRO A 240 20.58 0.07 6.64
C PRO A 240 20.07 0.97 5.51
N GLU A 241 18.82 1.41 5.62
CA GLU A 241 18.19 2.34 4.68
C GLU A 241 19.01 3.64 4.51
N SER A 242 19.72 4.12 5.52
CA SER A 242 20.53 5.34 5.40
C SER A 242 21.65 5.26 4.34
N LYS A 243 22.00 4.07 3.84
CA LYS A 243 22.91 3.93 2.68
C LYS A 243 22.38 4.54 1.39
N LEU A 244 21.10 4.88 1.38
CA LEU A 244 20.35 5.33 0.23
C LEU A 244 20.20 6.83 0.19
N ASP A 245 20.64 7.55 1.24
CA ASP A 245 20.55 9.01 1.35
C ASP A 245 21.26 9.72 0.19
N LYS A 246 22.09 9.01 -0.58
CA LYS A 246 22.68 9.44 -1.86
C LYS A 246 21.68 9.53 -3.03
N TYR A 247 20.46 8.99 -2.87
CA TYR A 247 19.35 8.99 -3.82
C TYR A 247 18.12 9.68 -3.19
N PRO A 248 18.19 11.00 -2.96
CA PRO A 248 17.18 11.71 -2.18
C PRO A 248 15.80 11.72 -2.85
N ASN A 249 15.71 11.78 -4.17
CA ASN A 249 14.42 11.77 -4.87
C ASN A 249 13.76 10.39 -4.77
N SER A 250 14.54 9.32 -4.90
CA SER A 250 14.05 7.95 -4.74
C SER A 250 13.46 7.71 -3.35
N ILE A 251 14.10 8.22 -2.29
CA ILE A 251 13.60 8.08 -0.91
C ILE A 251 12.25 8.79 -0.70
N THR A 252 11.98 9.86 -1.44
CA THR A 252 10.70 10.57 -1.35
C THR A 252 9.54 9.81 -1.99
N HIS A 253 9.83 8.85 -2.88
CA HIS A 253 8.86 8.09 -3.65
C HIS A 253 8.77 6.66 -3.12
N GLN A 254 8.02 6.49 -2.03
CA GLN A 254 7.88 5.20 -1.36
C GLN A 254 6.64 4.46 -1.86
N PHE A 255 6.86 3.29 -2.44
CA PHE A 255 5.77 2.40 -2.83
C PHE A 255 5.47 1.39 -1.70
N PRO A 256 4.23 1.30 -1.20
CA PRO A 256 3.87 0.37 -0.13
C PRO A 256 3.82 -1.08 -0.62
N ASN A 257 4.40 -2.01 0.15
CA ASN A 257 4.41 -3.45 -0.17
C ASN A 257 3.20 -4.23 0.37
N GLY A 258 2.09 -3.55 0.60
CA GLY A 258 0.90 -4.14 1.19
C GLY A 258 -0.22 -3.12 1.37
N THR A 259 -1.32 -3.57 1.96
CA THR A 259 -2.52 -2.74 2.18
C THR A 259 -2.79 -2.46 3.66
N LYS A 260 -2.09 -3.11 4.59
CA LYS A 260 -2.18 -2.83 6.02
C LYS A 260 -1.13 -1.81 6.45
N TYR A 261 -1.56 -0.75 7.11
CA TYR A 261 -0.68 0.35 7.52
C TYR A 261 0.45 -0.12 8.44
N GLU A 262 0.19 -1.08 9.33
CA GLU A 262 1.18 -1.64 10.24
C GLU A 262 2.32 -2.39 9.52
N GLU A 263 2.01 -2.95 8.35
CA GLU A 263 2.98 -3.58 7.45
C GLU A 263 3.68 -2.49 6.62
N ILE A 264 2.92 -1.57 6.03
CA ILE A 264 3.42 -0.50 5.15
C ILE A 264 4.41 0.42 5.86
N LYS A 265 4.15 0.79 7.12
CA LYS A 265 5.05 1.67 7.89
C LYS A 265 6.45 1.07 8.05
N ASN A 266 6.55 -0.24 7.90
CA ASN A 266 7.79 -1.00 8.05
C ASN A 266 8.26 -1.64 6.74
N SER A 267 7.47 -1.66 5.67
CA SER A 267 7.74 -2.40 4.45
C SER A 267 7.30 -1.61 3.21
N TYR A 268 8.28 -1.18 2.42
CA TYR A 268 8.07 -0.36 1.23
C TYR A 268 9.25 -0.49 0.26
N GLU A 269 9.09 0.08 -0.92
CA GLU A 269 10.11 0.11 -1.98
C GLU A 269 10.45 1.54 -2.36
N TYR A 270 11.69 1.76 -2.77
CA TYR A 270 12.09 2.91 -3.57
C TYR A 270 12.78 2.41 -4.83
N SER A 271 12.65 3.19 -5.90
CA SER A 271 13.25 2.89 -7.20
C SER A 271 14.30 3.92 -7.54
N VAL A 272 15.39 3.51 -8.17
CA VAL A 272 16.42 4.37 -8.78
C VAL A 272 16.54 3.97 -10.25
N ASN A 273 16.61 4.94 -11.17
CA ASN A 273 16.78 4.61 -12.58
C ASN A 273 18.21 4.15 -12.89
N ILE A 274 18.37 3.26 -13.85
CA ILE A 274 19.68 2.97 -14.44
C ILE A 274 19.92 3.99 -15.55
N GLU A 275 21.11 4.60 -15.57
CA GLU A 275 21.49 5.66 -16.51
C GLU A 275 21.13 5.31 -17.97
N GLY A 276 20.61 6.31 -18.68
CA GLY A 276 20.09 6.13 -20.05
C GLY A 276 18.72 5.41 -20.10
N LYS A 277 17.99 5.34 -18.98
CA LYS A 277 16.70 4.62 -18.85
C LYS A 277 16.79 3.17 -19.32
N LYS A 278 17.93 2.51 -19.06
CA LYS A 278 18.17 1.10 -19.43
C LYS A 278 17.47 0.10 -18.51
N GLY A 279 16.85 0.59 -17.45
CA GLY A 279 16.22 -0.22 -16.42
C GLY A 279 16.05 0.54 -15.11
N ARG A 280 15.73 -0.18 -14.04
CA ARG A 280 15.59 0.35 -12.69
C ARG A 280 16.24 -0.59 -11.67
N MET A 281 16.68 -0.01 -10.56
CA MET A 281 17.02 -0.75 -9.36
C MET A 281 15.99 -0.41 -8.30
N ILE A 282 15.24 -1.41 -7.90
CA ILE A 282 14.18 -1.32 -6.90
C ILE A 282 14.72 -1.97 -5.64
N PHE A 283 14.53 -1.32 -4.52
CA PHE A 283 15.07 -1.82 -3.27
C PHE A 283 13.94 -2.00 -2.28
N GLN A 284 13.82 -3.23 -1.79
CA GLN A 284 12.80 -3.59 -0.82
C GLN A 284 13.31 -3.29 0.59
N ILE A 285 12.67 -2.37 1.29
CA ILE A 285 12.97 -2.04 2.68
C ILE A 285 12.04 -2.79 3.60
N ARG A 286 12.60 -3.39 4.66
CA ARG A 286 11.85 -3.87 5.81
C ARG A 286 12.53 -3.43 7.10
N ASN A 287 11.77 -2.81 8.01
CA ASN A 287 12.27 -2.33 9.31
C ASN A 287 13.55 -1.50 9.18
N LYS A 288 13.61 -0.59 8.21
CA LYS A 288 14.79 0.27 7.94
C LYS A 288 16.05 -0.48 7.47
N ILE A 289 15.90 -1.73 7.03
CA ILE A 289 16.95 -2.57 6.44
C ILE A 289 16.58 -2.92 5.00
N ILE A 290 17.56 -2.89 4.10
CA ILE A 290 17.40 -3.34 2.72
C ILE A 290 17.30 -4.86 2.74
N GLU A 291 16.12 -5.42 2.48
CA GLU A 291 15.87 -6.86 2.49
C GLU A 291 16.31 -7.52 1.17
N SER A 292 16.06 -6.84 0.05
CA SER A 292 16.47 -7.31 -1.27
C SER A 292 16.59 -6.16 -2.25
N ILE A 293 17.28 -6.41 -3.36
CA ILE A 293 17.47 -5.45 -4.45
C ILE A 293 17.04 -6.11 -5.75
N THR A 294 16.05 -5.55 -6.43
CA THR A 294 15.58 -6.01 -7.74
C THR A 294 16.18 -5.12 -8.82
N LEU A 295 16.91 -5.70 -9.75
CA LEU A 295 17.29 -5.06 -11.00
C LEU A 295 16.25 -5.41 -12.06
N THR A 296 15.71 -4.42 -12.74
CA THR A 296 14.85 -4.60 -13.92
C THR A 296 15.49 -3.92 -15.12
N PHE A 297 15.34 -4.51 -16.29
CA PHE A 297 15.91 -3.97 -17.52
C PHE A 297 14.82 -3.70 -18.57
N ASN A 298 15.01 -2.64 -19.35
CA ASN A 298 14.12 -2.27 -20.45
C ASN A 298 14.55 -2.89 -21.78
#